data_AF-A0A0S7XML8-F1
#
_entry.id   AF-A0A0S7XML8-F1
#
_cell.length_a   1.000
_cell.length_b   1.000
_cell.length_c   1.000
_cell.angle_alpha   90.00
_cell.angle_beta   90.00
_cell.angle_gamma   90.00
#
_symmetry.space_group_name_H-M   'P 1'
#
loop_
_entity.id
_entity.type
_entity.pdbx_description
1 polymer ?
#
loop_
_entity_poly.entity_id
_entity_poly.type
_entity_poly.pdbx_seq_one_letter_code
_entity_poly.pdbx_strand_id
1 'polypeptide(L)'
;MRTRPWINFEAGCGWIKRIPIIPVCHSGLKVSQIGAPISSFQGLELDDEGFATKFFAAICKHAGFSEQPRIDKQEFMREIRKALEGFTSEAPVADDSIPVLSQLSDIQVEILKQLAEAKDRRESGVHEPVLARRVNLKVTLLRHHVVSLVKDNYVHQGLIMGGPSYYTIKDKGISYLVDLGILK
;
A
#
# COMPACT_ATOMS: atom_id res chain seq x y z
N MET A 1 4.10 7.44 -7.77
CA MET A 1 3.93 6.00 -8.10
C MET A 1 3.13 5.87 -9.38
N ARG A 2 3.75 5.52 -10.53
CA ARG A 2 3.00 5.30 -11.78
C ARG A 2 2.25 3.98 -11.64
N THR A 3 0.93 4.02 -11.56
CA THR A 3 0.11 2.81 -11.57
C THR A 3 0.27 2.14 -12.93
N ARG A 4 0.68 0.86 -12.95
CA ARG A 4 0.71 0.02 -14.15
C ARG A 4 -0.49 -0.93 -14.08
N PRO A 5 -1.72 -0.45 -14.33
CA PRO A 5 -2.94 -1.21 -14.09
C PRO A 5 -3.01 -2.51 -14.91
N TRP A 6 -2.30 -2.57 -16.05
CA TRP A 6 -2.20 -3.77 -16.88
C TRP A 6 -1.58 -4.97 -16.13
N ILE A 7 -0.65 -4.75 -15.19
CA ILE A 7 -0.02 -5.82 -14.40
C ILE A 7 -1.09 -6.51 -13.52
N ASN A 8 -1.98 -5.72 -12.91
CA ASN A 8 -3.08 -6.27 -12.10
C ASN A 8 -4.06 -7.08 -12.96
N PHE A 9 -4.31 -6.64 -14.19
CA PHE A 9 -5.18 -7.33 -15.12
C PHE A 9 -4.60 -8.69 -15.56
N GLU A 10 -3.32 -8.73 -15.92
CA GLU A 10 -2.62 -9.97 -16.29
C GLU A 10 -2.54 -10.96 -15.11
N ALA A 11 -2.18 -10.46 -13.93
CA ALA A 11 -2.15 -11.27 -12.71
C ALA A 11 -3.56 -11.83 -12.39
N GLY A 12 -4.61 -11.02 -12.52
CA GLY A 12 -5.99 -11.47 -12.34
C GLY A 12 -6.40 -12.55 -13.33
N CYS A 13 -6.06 -12.38 -14.62
CA CYS A 13 -6.36 -13.37 -15.66
C CYS A 13 -5.59 -14.69 -15.43
N GLY A 14 -4.31 -14.62 -15.07
CA GLY A 14 -3.51 -15.78 -14.70
C GLY A 14 -4.10 -16.54 -13.52
N TRP A 15 -4.54 -15.83 -12.49
CA TRP A 15 -5.18 -16.43 -11.32
C TRP A 15 -6.49 -17.14 -11.66
N ILE A 16 -7.36 -16.52 -12.48
CA ILE A 16 -8.60 -17.14 -12.98
C ILE A 16 -8.29 -18.43 -13.77
N LYS A 17 -7.21 -18.42 -14.56
CA LYS A 17 -6.73 -19.57 -15.33
C LYS A 17 -5.97 -20.61 -14.51
N ARG A 18 -5.89 -20.45 -13.18
CA ARG A 18 -5.11 -21.30 -12.26
C ARG A 18 -3.62 -21.39 -12.60
N ILE A 19 -3.08 -20.33 -13.21
CA ILE A 19 -1.64 -20.20 -13.46
C ILE A 19 -1.01 -19.69 -12.15
N PRO A 20 0.00 -20.40 -11.59
CA PRO A 20 0.71 -19.93 -10.42
C PRO A 20 1.45 -18.62 -10.71
N ILE A 21 1.26 -17.63 -9.84
CA ILE A 21 1.93 -16.33 -9.93
C ILE A 21 2.82 -16.18 -8.69
N ILE A 22 4.10 -15.88 -8.93
CA ILE A 22 5.09 -15.66 -7.88
C ILE A 22 5.63 -14.24 -8.05
N PRO A 23 5.07 -13.24 -7.34
CA PRO A 23 5.62 -11.89 -7.38
C PRO A 23 7.04 -11.87 -6.81
N VAL A 24 7.97 -11.23 -7.50
CA VAL A 24 9.33 -10.99 -7.01
C VAL A 24 9.56 -9.49 -6.94
N CYS A 25 9.81 -8.99 -5.73
CA CYS A 25 10.09 -7.59 -5.48
C CYS A 25 11.59 -7.40 -5.35
N HIS A 26 12.12 -6.30 -5.89
CA HIS A 26 13.54 -5.98 -5.87
C HIS A 26 13.77 -4.50 -5.57
N SER A 27 15.04 -4.15 -5.31
CA SER A 27 15.48 -2.77 -5.11
C SER A 27 14.73 -2.05 -3.97
N GLY A 28 14.55 -2.74 -2.84
CA GLY A 28 13.88 -2.20 -1.66
C GLY A 28 12.35 -2.20 -1.70
N LEU A 29 11.71 -2.57 -2.82
CA LEU A 29 10.26 -2.73 -2.86
C LEU A 29 9.83 -3.95 -2.06
N LYS A 30 8.90 -3.76 -1.11
CA LYS A 30 8.31 -4.82 -0.30
C LYS A 30 7.00 -5.32 -0.89
N VAL A 31 6.66 -6.59 -0.67
CA VAL A 31 5.39 -7.18 -1.15
C VAL A 31 4.18 -6.42 -0.60
N SER A 32 4.27 -5.97 0.66
CA SER A 32 3.23 -5.20 1.35
C SER A 32 3.01 -3.80 0.76
N GLN A 33 3.99 -3.27 0.04
CA GLN A 33 3.91 -1.96 -0.62
C GLN A 33 3.24 -2.06 -2.00
N ILE A 34 3.02 -3.27 -2.51
CA ILE A 34 2.28 -3.49 -3.75
C ILE A 34 0.78 -3.35 -3.47
N GLY A 35 0.02 -2.83 -4.43
CA GLY A 35 -1.45 -2.80 -4.34
C GLY A 35 -2.08 -4.18 -4.51
N ALA A 36 -3.31 -4.34 -4.04
CA ALA A 36 -4.13 -5.50 -4.38
C ALA A 36 -4.36 -5.57 -5.92
N PRO A 37 -4.45 -6.78 -6.51
CA PRO A 37 -4.47 -8.09 -5.87
C PRO A 37 -3.07 -8.70 -5.63
N ILE A 38 -2.01 -8.07 -6.12
CA ILE A 38 -0.67 -8.68 -6.15
C ILE A 38 -0.10 -8.88 -4.74
N SER A 39 -0.37 -7.95 -3.83
CA SER A 39 -0.01 -8.06 -2.40
C SER A 39 -0.67 -9.24 -1.68
N SER A 40 -1.72 -9.83 -2.26
CA SER A 40 -2.42 -10.99 -1.67
C SER A 40 -1.76 -12.32 -2.03
N PHE A 41 -0.81 -12.35 -2.98
CA PHE A 41 -0.03 -13.56 -3.27
C PHE A 41 1.14 -13.71 -2.29
N GLN A 42 1.64 -14.93 -2.15
CA GLN A 42 2.91 -15.18 -1.45
C GLN A 42 4.09 -14.71 -2.32
N GLY A 43 4.32 -13.41 -2.33
CA GLY A 43 5.44 -12.78 -3.00
C GLY A 43 6.77 -13.03 -2.30
N LEU A 44 7.86 -12.82 -3.03
CA LEU A 44 9.23 -12.94 -2.58
C LEU A 44 9.92 -11.58 -2.67
N GLU A 45 10.83 -11.33 -1.74
CA GLU A 45 11.67 -10.13 -1.72
C GLU A 45 13.10 -10.55 -2.03
N LEU A 46 13.71 -9.93 -3.02
CA LEU A 46 15.05 -10.27 -3.50
C LEU A 46 16.14 -10.00 -2.46
N ASP A 47 15.87 -9.03 -1.57
CA ASP A 47 16.78 -8.61 -0.51
C ASP A 47 16.74 -9.54 0.73
N ASP A 48 15.83 -10.53 0.75
CA ASP A 48 15.77 -11.56 1.80
C ASP A 48 16.92 -12.57 1.66
N GLU A 49 17.64 -12.84 2.75
CA GLU A 49 18.70 -13.86 2.79
C GLU A 49 18.20 -15.25 2.34
N GLY A 50 16.93 -15.54 2.58
CA GLY A 50 16.28 -16.79 2.18
C GLY A 50 15.75 -16.83 0.74
N PHE A 51 15.89 -15.74 -0.04
CA PHE A 51 15.25 -15.58 -1.35
C PHE A 51 15.47 -16.77 -2.28
N ALA A 52 16.74 -17.13 -2.56
CA ALA A 52 17.07 -18.18 -3.52
C ALA A 52 16.43 -19.52 -3.13
N THR A 53 16.45 -19.86 -1.84
CA THR A 53 15.83 -21.09 -1.34
C THR A 53 14.32 -21.08 -1.53
N LYS A 54 13.64 -19.98 -1.15
CA LYS A 54 12.19 -19.84 -1.30
C LYS A 54 11.76 -19.83 -2.77
N PHE A 55 12.52 -19.15 -3.62
CA PHE A 55 12.28 -19.04 -5.05
C PHE A 55 12.31 -20.41 -5.74
N PHE A 56 13.38 -21.17 -5.54
CA PHE A 56 13.48 -22.51 -6.14
C PHE A 56 12.49 -23.50 -5.55
N ALA A 57 12.18 -23.42 -4.25
CA ALA A 57 11.13 -24.23 -3.65
C ALA A 57 9.76 -23.95 -4.29
N ALA A 58 9.43 -22.67 -4.51
CA ALA A 58 8.19 -22.28 -5.19
C ALA A 58 8.15 -22.78 -6.64
N ILE A 59 9.24 -22.65 -7.40
CA ILE A 59 9.33 -23.18 -8.76
C ILE A 59 9.14 -24.70 -8.77
N CYS A 60 9.86 -25.44 -7.93
CA CYS A 60 9.76 -26.90 -7.89
C CYS A 60 8.33 -27.35 -7.58
N LYS A 61 7.71 -26.72 -6.58
CA LYS A 61 6.32 -26.98 -6.21
C LYS A 61 5.34 -26.75 -7.37
N HIS A 62 5.50 -25.65 -8.10
CA HIS A 62 4.55 -25.26 -9.15
C HIS A 62 4.82 -25.90 -10.51
N ALA A 63 6.07 -26.27 -10.79
CA ALA A 63 6.46 -26.99 -11.99
C ALA A 63 6.32 -28.52 -11.85
N GLY A 64 6.02 -29.03 -10.65
CA GLY A 64 5.79 -30.46 -10.40
C GLY A 64 7.09 -31.27 -10.26
N PHE A 65 8.20 -30.64 -9.88
CA PHE A 65 9.43 -31.35 -9.57
C PHE A 65 9.35 -31.95 -8.16
N SER A 66 9.62 -33.25 -8.04
CA SER A 66 9.64 -33.96 -6.75
C SER A 66 10.84 -33.61 -5.89
N GLU A 67 11.97 -33.24 -6.52
CA GLU A 67 13.18 -32.81 -5.86
C GLU A 67 13.74 -31.56 -6.53
N GLN A 68 14.41 -30.72 -5.75
CA GLN A 68 15.07 -29.54 -6.27
C GLN A 68 16.34 -29.97 -7.04
N PRO A 69 16.52 -29.52 -8.30
CA PRO A 69 17.76 -29.80 -9.01
C PRO A 69 18.95 -29.19 -8.26
N ARG A 70 20.14 -29.79 -8.41
CA ARG A 70 21.37 -29.25 -7.81
C ARG A 70 21.66 -27.88 -8.42
N ILE A 71 21.34 -26.84 -7.67
CA ILE A 71 21.52 -25.45 -8.06
C ILE A 71 22.52 -24.81 -7.10
N ASP A 72 23.54 -24.18 -7.65
CA ASP A 72 24.41 -23.30 -6.89
C ASP A 72 23.66 -21.99 -6.61
N LYS A 73 23.10 -21.89 -5.40
CA LYS A 73 22.35 -20.72 -4.96
C LYS A 73 23.25 -19.49 -4.79
N GLN A 74 24.54 -19.68 -4.50
CA GLN A 74 25.49 -18.58 -4.32
C GLN A 74 25.85 -17.97 -5.68
N GLU A 75 26.11 -18.82 -6.67
CA GLU A 75 26.29 -18.42 -8.07
C GLU A 75 25.10 -17.61 -8.57
N PHE A 76 23.90 -18.15 -8.37
CA PHE A 76 22.64 -17.51 -8.77
C PHE A 76 22.49 -16.12 -8.14
N MET A 77 22.70 -15.99 -6.82
CA MET A 77 22.61 -14.70 -6.15
C MET A 77 23.70 -13.73 -6.59
N ARG A 78 24.89 -14.21 -6.95
CA ARG A 78 25.97 -13.37 -7.47
C ARG A 78 25.61 -12.78 -8.84
N GLU A 79 25.09 -13.60 -9.75
CA GLU A 79 24.64 -13.13 -11.06
C GLU A 79 23.47 -12.15 -10.94
N ILE A 80 22.54 -12.37 -10.01
CA ILE A 80 21.47 -11.39 -9.71
C ILE A 80 22.05 -10.07 -9.23
N ARG A 81 22.98 -10.08 -8.25
CA ARG A 81 23.58 -8.84 -7.73
C ARG A 81 24.34 -8.08 -8.82
N LYS A 82 25.12 -8.78 -9.63
CA LYS A 82 25.80 -8.21 -10.80
C LYS A 82 24.81 -7.58 -11.79
N ALA A 83 23.68 -8.23 -12.04
CA ALA A 83 22.64 -7.65 -12.88
C ALA A 83 22.06 -6.37 -12.24
N LEU A 84 21.85 -6.35 -10.92
CA LEU A 84 21.34 -5.20 -10.17
C LEU A 84 22.27 -3.99 -10.16
N GLU A 85 23.58 -4.16 -10.26
CA GLU A 85 24.56 -3.05 -10.32
C GLU A 85 24.30 -2.08 -11.49
N GLY A 86 23.69 -2.55 -12.58
CA GLY A 86 23.27 -1.73 -13.72
C GLY A 86 21.92 -1.01 -13.55
N PHE A 87 21.19 -1.28 -12.45
CA PHE A 87 19.90 -0.67 -12.17
C PHE A 87 20.05 0.43 -11.13
N THR A 88 20.06 1.68 -11.59
CA THR A 88 19.80 2.83 -10.71
C THR A 88 18.33 2.82 -10.34
N SER A 89 18.03 2.38 -9.13
CA SER A 89 16.66 2.33 -8.64
C SER A 89 16.19 3.74 -8.24
N GLU A 90 15.21 4.30 -8.95
CA GLU A 90 14.27 5.27 -8.40
C GLU A 90 13.12 4.55 -7.66
N ALA A 91 13.36 3.36 -7.09
CA ALA A 91 12.40 2.82 -6.14
C ALA A 91 12.25 3.85 -5.01
N PRO A 92 11.01 4.10 -4.55
CA PRO A 92 10.82 4.88 -3.35
C PRO A 92 11.62 4.16 -2.28
N VAL A 93 12.66 4.82 -1.79
CA VAL A 93 13.48 4.37 -0.66
C VAL A 93 12.48 3.84 0.35
N ALA A 94 12.50 2.52 0.58
CA ALA A 94 11.88 1.96 1.76
C ALA A 94 12.71 2.52 2.90
N ASP A 95 12.26 3.66 3.39
CA ASP A 95 12.84 4.36 4.49
C ASP A 95 12.63 3.48 5.72
N ASP A 96 13.63 2.65 6.02
CA ASP A 96 13.80 2.01 7.32
C ASP A 96 14.24 3.03 8.40
N SER A 97 14.29 4.32 8.08
CA SER A 97 14.17 5.36 9.09
C SER A 97 12.72 5.38 9.57
N ILE A 98 12.54 5.38 10.89
CA ILE A 98 11.37 5.88 11.64
C ILE A 98 10.44 6.68 10.72
N PRO A 99 9.15 6.33 10.54
CA PRO A 99 8.34 6.85 9.45
C PRO A 99 8.41 8.36 9.44
N VAL A 100 9.20 8.91 8.50
CA VAL A 100 9.12 10.30 8.13
C VAL A 100 7.70 10.44 7.64
N LEU A 101 6.88 11.13 8.44
CA LEU A 101 5.51 11.51 8.16
C LEU A 101 5.38 11.69 6.65
N SER A 102 4.81 10.69 5.97
CA SER A 102 4.47 10.83 4.56
C SER A 102 3.56 12.03 4.52
N GLN A 103 4.07 13.15 4.02
CA GLN A 103 3.38 14.43 4.14
C GLN A 103 2.02 14.25 3.48
N LEU A 104 0.97 14.26 4.31
CA LEU A 104 -0.38 14.27 3.81
C LEU A 104 -0.48 15.48 2.90
N SER A 105 -1.07 15.31 1.72
CA SER A 105 -1.32 16.45 0.83
C SER A 105 -2.12 17.52 1.58
N ASP A 106 -1.99 18.79 1.17
CA ASP A 106 -2.72 19.90 1.79
C ASP A 106 -4.22 19.62 1.90
N ILE A 107 -4.78 18.93 0.89
CA ILE A 107 -6.17 18.48 0.84
C ILE A 107 -6.48 17.46 1.94
N GLN A 108 -5.60 16.48 2.16
CA GLN A 108 -5.77 15.46 3.20
C GLN A 108 -5.64 16.06 4.59
N VAL A 109 -4.71 16.99 4.79
CA VAL A 109 -4.60 17.75 6.03
C VAL A 109 -5.87 18.56 6.27
N GLU A 110 -6.42 19.21 5.25
CA GLU A 110 -7.66 19.96 5.34
C GLU A 110 -8.86 19.04 5.69
N ILE A 111 -8.94 17.84 5.10
CA ILE A 111 -9.95 16.84 5.47
C ILE A 111 -9.83 16.49 6.97
N LEU A 112 -8.61 16.26 7.46
CA LEU A 112 -8.39 15.95 8.87
C LEU A 112 -8.80 17.11 9.78
N LYS A 113 -8.48 18.36 9.44
CA LYS A 113 -8.93 19.54 10.19
C LYS A 113 -10.45 19.60 10.30
N GLN A 114 -11.15 19.45 9.18
CA GLN A 114 -12.62 19.49 9.16
C GLN A 114 -13.26 18.37 10.00
N LEU A 115 -12.62 17.20 10.08
CA LEU A 115 -13.06 16.10 10.93
C LEU A 115 -12.70 16.29 12.41
N ALA A 116 -11.55 16.90 12.70
CA ALA A 116 -11.14 17.26 14.06
C ALA A 116 -12.09 18.32 14.66
N GLU A 117 -12.38 19.38 13.92
CA GLU A 117 -13.36 20.39 14.35
C GLU A 117 -14.75 19.79 14.58
N ALA A 118 -15.17 18.83 13.73
CA ALA A 118 -16.43 18.14 13.92
C ALA A 118 -16.44 17.33 15.22
N LYS A 119 -15.32 16.66 15.54
CA LYS A 119 -15.14 15.93 16.80
C LYS A 119 -15.18 16.87 18.01
N ASP A 120 -14.54 18.04 17.93
CA ASP A 120 -14.58 19.07 18.99
C ASP A 120 -16.00 19.61 19.22
N ARG A 121 -16.78 19.77 18.14
CA ARG A 121 -18.21 20.09 18.20
C ARG A 121 -19.10 18.93 18.68
N ARG A 122 -18.51 17.79 19.08
CA ARG A 122 -19.18 16.55 19.49
C ARG A 122 -20.12 15.98 18.43
N GLU A 123 -19.82 16.19 17.15
CA GLU A 123 -20.53 15.56 16.04
C GLU A 123 -20.17 14.05 16.00
N SER A 124 -21.17 13.17 15.85
CA SER A 124 -20.94 11.70 15.75
C SER A 124 -20.21 11.27 14.47
N GLY A 125 -19.99 12.21 13.54
CA GLY A 125 -19.30 12.02 12.27
C GLY A 125 -19.83 12.95 11.18
N VAL A 126 -19.01 13.20 10.16
CA VAL A 126 -19.37 14.09 9.06
C VAL A 126 -19.78 13.27 7.85
N HIS A 127 -21.01 13.47 7.36
CA HIS A 127 -21.48 12.79 6.15
C HIS A 127 -20.70 13.21 4.91
N GLU A 128 -20.51 12.27 3.99
CA GLU A 128 -19.71 12.46 2.77
C GLU A 128 -20.09 13.70 1.95
N PRO A 129 -21.38 14.00 1.67
CA PRO A 129 -21.74 15.20 0.91
C PRO A 129 -21.42 16.50 1.65
N VAL A 130 -21.48 16.48 2.99
CA VAL A 130 -21.18 17.64 3.84
C VAL A 130 -19.68 17.86 3.88
N LEU A 131 -18.89 16.80 4.08
CA LEU A 131 -17.44 16.87 4.09
C LEU A 131 -16.89 17.37 2.73
N ALA A 132 -17.47 16.89 1.62
CA ALA A 132 -17.10 17.34 0.28
C ALA A 132 -17.30 18.85 0.10
N ARG A 133 -18.40 19.41 0.63
CA ARG A 133 -18.67 20.85 0.61
C ARG A 133 -17.71 21.63 1.51
N ARG A 134 -17.41 21.14 2.71
CA ARG A 134 -16.48 21.79 3.66
C ARG A 134 -15.08 21.94 3.07
N VAL A 135 -14.60 20.93 2.34
CA VAL A 135 -13.26 20.94 1.71
C VAL A 135 -13.29 21.49 0.27
N ASN A 136 -14.45 21.94 -0.22
CA ASN A 136 -14.66 22.42 -1.58
C ASN A 136 -14.19 21.43 -2.68
N LEU A 137 -14.58 20.16 -2.54
CA LEU A 137 -14.24 19.08 -3.47
C LEU A 137 -15.47 18.41 -4.06
N LYS A 138 -15.31 17.85 -5.27
CA LYS A 138 -16.28 16.89 -5.81
C LYS A 138 -16.24 15.60 -4.98
N VAL A 139 -17.41 14.98 -4.75
CA VAL A 139 -17.54 13.74 -3.95
C VAL A 139 -16.60 12.63 -4.43
N THR A 140 -16.44 12.47 -5.75
CA THR A 140 -15.52 11.47 -6.31
C THR A 140 -14.06 11.73 -5.93
N LEU A 141 -13.63 13.00 -5.93
CA LEU A 141 -12.27 13.38 -5.54
C LEU A 141 -12.07 13.23 -4.03
N LEU A 142 -13.08 13.58 -3.22
CA LEU A 142 -13.05 13.34 -1.78
C LEU A 142 -12.82 11.85 -1.49
N ARG A 143 -13.59 10.95 -2.15
CA ARG A 143 -13.43 9.49 -1.98
C ARG A 143 -12.01 9.03 -2.30
N HIS A 144 -11.39 9.57 -3.36
CA HIS A 144 -10.00 9.23 -3.71
C HIS A 144 -9.03 9.54 -2.56
N HIS A 145 -9.13 10.72 -1.95
CA HIS A 145 -8.26 11.11 -0.83
C HIS A 145 -8.60 10.40 0.48
N VAL A 146 -9.88 10.13 0.74
CA VAL A 146 -10.30 9.47 1.98
C VAL A 146 -9.94 7.98 1.98
N VAL A 147 -9.92 7.31 0.82
CA VAL A 147 -9.50 5.90 0.73
C VAL A 147 -8.08 5.70 1.29
N SER A 148 -7.14 6.59 0.98
CA SER A 148 -5.78 6.49 1.56
C SER A 148 -5.77 6.82 3.05
N LEU A 149 -6.53 7.83 3.50
CA LEU A 149 -6.63 8.18 4.92
C LEU A 149 -7.23 7.05 5.77
N VAL A 150 -8.20 6.31 5.21
CA VAL A 150 -8.79 5.13 5.85
C VAL A 150 -7.78 3.97 5.89
N LYS A 151 -7.09 3.71 4.77
CA LYS A 151 -6.04 2.68 4.67
C LYS A 151 -4.94 2.90 5.69
N ASP A 152 -4.49 4.15 5.85
CA ASP A 152 -3.39 4.52 6.74
C ASP A 152 -3.84 4.81 8.18
N ASN A 153 -5.11 4.52 8.49
CA ASN A 153 -5.70 4.57 9.83
C ASN A 153 -5.82 5.99 10.44
N TYR A 154 -5.85 7.05 9.61
CA TYR A 154 -6.10 8.42 10.06
C TYR A 154 -7.61 8.72 10.24
N VAL A 155 -8.46 8.07 9.45
CA VAL A 155 -9.92 8.28 9.42
C VAL A 155 -10.65 6.94 9.52
N HIS A 156 -11.83 6.94 10.13
CA HIS A 156 -12.79 5.84 10.08
C HIS A 156 -13.93 6.19 9.12
N GLN A 157 -14.34 5.24 8.28
CA GLN A 157 -15.53 5.34 7.45
C GLN A 157 -16.62 4.44 8.02
N GLY A 158 -17.77 5.05 8.35
CA GLY A 158 -18.99 4.35 8.71
C GLY A 158 -19.99 4.33 7.56
N LEU A 159 -20.76 3.25 7.46
CA LEU A 159 -21.84 3.10 6.49
C LEU A 159 -23.19 3.27 7.19
N ILE A 160 -24.12 3.92 6.49
CA ILE A 160 -25.52 4.02 6.91
C ILE A 160 -26.32 3.18 5.93
N MET A 161 -27.21 2.33 6.44
CA MET A 161 -28.05 1.48 5.59
C MET A 161 -28.86 2.35 4.62
N GLY A 162 -28.61 2.16 3.31
CA GLY A 162 -29.26 2.92 2.24
C GLY A 162 -28.85 4.38 2.11
N GLY A 163 -27.84 4.86 2.84
CA GLY A 163 -27.44 6.27 2.90
C GLY A 163 -25.96 6.53 2.58
N PRO A 164 -25.56 7.82 2.47
CA PRO A 164 -24.17 8.20 2.24
C PRO A 164 -23.29 7.85 3.44
N SER A 165 -22.04 7.46 3.19
CA SER A 165 -21.05 7.19 4.24
C SER A 165 -20.82 8.42 5.12
N TYR A 166 -20.39 8.21 6.36
CA TYR A 166 -19.88 9.25 7.25
C TYR A 166 -18.45 8.94 7.65
N TYR A 167 -17.71 9.99 8.02
CA TYR A 167 -16.31 9.91 8.37
C TYR A 167 -16.06 10.49 9.76
N THR A 168 -15.20 9.84 10.53
CA THR A 168 -14.72 10.31 11.85
C THR A 168 -13.20 10.25 11.90
N ILE A 169 -12.57 11.22 12.57
CA ILE A 169 -11.11 11.23 12.76
C ILE A 169 -10.70 10.21 13.84
N LYS A 170 -9.61 9.49 13.61
CA LYS A 170 -8.98 8.57 14.57
C LYS A 170 -7.84 9.25 15.32
N ASP A 171 -7.39 8.63 16.41
CA ASP A 171 -6.33 9.17 17.27
C ASP A 171 -5.01 9.42 16.51
N LYS A 172 -4.70 8.58 15.52
CA LYS A 172 -3.55 8.79 14.62
C LYS A 172 -3.68 10.07 13.79
N GLY A 173 -4.89 10.40 13.32
CA GLY A 173 -5.18 11.65 12.61
C GLY A 173 -5.05 12.88 13.51
N ILE A 174 -5.46 12.76 14.77
CA ILE A 174 -5.31 13.84 15.76
C ILE A 174 -3.83 14.05 16.08
N SER A 175 -3.10 12.97 16.37
CA SER A 175 -1.66 13.03 16.67
C SER A 175 -0.90 13.71 15.53
N TYR A 176 -1.22 13.36 14.28
CA TYR A 176 -0.63 13.99 13.10
C TYR A 176 -0.87 15.51 13.03
N LEU A 177 -2.06 15.98 13.38
CA LEU A 177 -2.37 17.42 13.40
C LEU A 177 -1.69 18.16 14.56
N VAL A 178 -1.48 17.49 15.69
CA VAL A 178 -0.71 18.03 16.84
C VAL A 178 0.77 18.12 16.48
N ASP A 179 1.33 17.09 15.83
CA ASP A 179 2.73 17.08 15.37
C ASP A 179 3.00 18.20 14.36
N LEU A 180 2.00 18.58 13.55
CA LEU A 180 2.06 19.74 12.64
C LEU A 180 1.83 21.10 13.33
N GLY A 181 1.53 21.12 14.63
CA GLY A 181 1.24 22.34 15.38
C GLY A 181 -0.08 23.03 15.01
N ILE A 182 -1.00 22.29 14.36
CA ILE A 182 -2.30 22.80 13.89
C ILE A 182 -3.34 22.71 15.01
N LEU A 183 -3.31 21.63 15.78
CA LEU A 183 -4.11 21.46 17.01
C LEU A 183 -3.20 21.63 18.23
N LYS A 184 -3.75 22.25 19.29
CA LYS A 184 -3.08 22.45 20.58
C LYS A 184 -3.70 21.57 21.65
#